data_AF-A0A8T4T845-F1
#
_entry.id   AF-A0A8T4T845-F1
#
_cell.length_a   1.000
_cell.length_b   1.000
_cell.length_c   1.000
_cell.angle_alpha   90.00
_cell.angle_beta   90.00
_cell.angle_gamma   90.00
#
_symmetry.space_group_name_H-M   'P 1'
#
loop_
_entity.id
_entity.type
_entity.pdbx_description
1 polymer ?
#
loop_
_entity_poly.entity_id
_entity_poly.type
_entity_poly.pdbx_seq_one_letter_code
_entity_poly.pdbx_strand_id
1 'polypeptide(L)'
;MKLLTKDLNPLLFILDSCEDALNKGNLNLAEVWLAEYFEKLPQNALDQNYIKSIFHALKERNLEYLKAAVESEIERMRTLKVKALHDLVAR
;
A
#
# COMPACT_ATOMS: atom_id res chain seq x y z
N MET A 1 -8.96 8.74 -15.37
CA MET A 1 -7.68 8.20 -15.87
C MET A 1 -7.58 6.73 -15.46
N LYS A 2 -7.22 5.80 -16.36
CA LYS A 2 -7.03 4.38 -15.99
C LYS A 2 -5.67 4.21 -15.28
N LEU A 3 -5.62 3.37 -14.25
CA LEU A 3 -4.37 3.01 -13.57
C LEU A 3 -3.50 2.19 -14.51
N LEU A 4 -2.22 2.55 -14.63
CA LEU A 4 -1.25 1.78 -15.38
C LEU A 4 -0.33 1.04 -14.41
N THR A 5 0.22 -0.08 -14.88
CA THR A 5 1.17 -0.90 -14.11
C THR A 5 2.41 -0.11 -13.67
N LYS A 6 2.86 0.84 -14.50
CA LYS A 6 3.96 1.76 -14.18
C LYS A 6 3.67 2.68 -12.99
N ASP A 7 2.40 2.96 -12.73
CA ASP A 7 1.98 3.80 -11.59
C ASP A 7 1.87 2.96 -10.31
N LEU A 8 1.59 1.66 -10.45
CA LEU A 8 1.41 0.73 -9.33
C LEU A 8 2.71 0.08 -8.82
N ASN A 9 3.70 -0.13 -9.68
CA ASN A 9 4.97 -0.75 -9.27
C ASN A 9 5.73 0.04 -8.20
N PRO A 10 5.87 1.38 -8.29
CA PRO A 10 6.53 2.15 -7.23
C PRO A 10 5.79 2.08 -5.90
N LEU A 11 4.46 2.07 -5.94
CA LEU A 11 3.61 1.97 -4.75
C LEU A 11 3.76 0.62 -4.05
N LEU A 12 3.79 -0.48 -4.82
CA LEU A 12 4.07 -1.81 -4.28
C LEU A 12 5.46 -1.90 -3.65
N PHE A 13 6.48 -1.31 -4.30
CA PHE A 13 7.84 -1.27 -3.72
C PHE A 13 7.89 -0.54 -2.38
N ILE A 14 7.17 0.58 -2.24
CA ILE A 14 7.07 1.32 -0.98
C ILE A 14 6.40 0.46 0.10
N LEU A 15 5.29 -0.21 -0.23
CA LEU A 15 4.58 -1.06 0.72
C LEU A 15 5.39 -2.29 1.14
N ASP A 16 6.09 -2.96 0.21
CA ASP A 16 6.98 -4.09 0.52
C ASP A 16 8.15 -3.61 1.43
N SER A 17 8.66 -2.39 1.22
CA SER A 17 9.68 -1.77 2.09
C SER A 17 9.13 -1.42 3.48
N CYS A 18 7.87 -1.00 3.56
CA CYS A 18 7.17 -0.79 4.82
C CYS A 18 6.99 -2.11 5.58
N GLU A 19 6.60 -3.19 4.90
CA GLU A 19 6.44 -4.51 5.51
C GLU A 19 7.78 -5.02 6.09
N ASP A 20 8.90 -4.87 5.37
CA ASP A 20 10.23 -5.20 5.86
C ASP A 20 10.61 -4.40 7.12
N ALA A 21 10.27 -3.11 7.17
CA ALA A 21 10.48 -2.28 8.35
C ALA A 21 9.67 -2.79 9.56
N LEU A 22 8.41 -3.19 9.34
CA LEU A 22 7.55 -3.76 10.38
C LEU A 22 8.06 -5.12 10.87
N ASN A 23 8.54 -5.98 9.96
CA ASN A 23 9.17 -7.26 10.30
C ASN A 23 10.43 -7.10 11.16
N LYS A 24 11.13 -5.97 11.03
CA LYS A 24 12.28 -5.60 11.86
C LYS A 24 11.90 -4.86 13.15
N GLY A 25 10.61 -4.67 13.43
CA GLY A 25 10.12 -3.93 14.59
C GLY A 25 10.33 -2.41 14.51
N ASN A 26 10.64 -1.87 13.32
CA ASN A 26 10.96 -0.46 13.14
C ASN A 26 9.73 0.35 12.72
N LEU A 27 8.90 0.69 13.70
CA LEU A 27 7.65 1.45 13.48
C LEU A 27 7.89 2.84 12.87
N ASN A 28 8.94 3.53 13.29
CA ASN A 28 9.24 4.88 12.78
C ASN A 28 9.59 4.86 11.29
N LEU A 29 10.35 3.85 10.85
CA LEU A 29 10.65 3.69 9.42
C LEU A 29 9.41 3.29 8.63
N ALA A 30 8.54 2.44 9.19
CA ALA A 30 7.26 2.10 8.58
C ALA A 30 6.35 3.32 8.41
N GLU A 31 6.29 4.22 9.41
CA GLU A 31 5.59 5.50 9.33
C GLU A 31 6.08 6.37 8.17
N VAL A 32 7.40 6.46 7.97
CA VAL A 32 8.00 7.21 6.86
C VAL A 32 7.61 6.62 5.50
N TRP A 33 7.68 5.30 5.34
CA TRP A 33 7.26 4.64 4.10
C TRP A 33 5.77 4.83 3.82
N LEU A 34 4.92 4.75 4.84
CA LEU A 34 3.49 4.98 4.69
C LEU A 34 3.16 6.43 4.31
N ALA A 35 3.88 7.41 4.84
CA ALA A 35 3.74 8.80 4.43
C ALA A 35 4.06 8.98 2.93
N GLU A 36 5.17 8.40 2.46
CA GLU A 36 5.55 8.42 1.04
C GLU A 36 4.50 7.71 0.16
N TYR A 37 3.97 6.58 0.64
CA TYR A 37 2.91 5.85 -0.04
C TYR A 37 1.67 6.73 -0.25
N PHE A 38 1.17 7.38 0.79
CA PHE A 38 -0.04 8.20 0.71
C PHE A 38 0.16 9.46 -0.14
N GLU A 39 1.35 10.05 -0.14
CA GLU A 39 1.67 11.19 -1.02
C GLU A 39 1.64 10.80 -2.51
N LYS A 40 2.09 9.58 -2.83
CA LYS A 40 2.18 9.08 -4.21
C LYS A 40 0.93 8.34 -4.67
N LEU A 41 0.00 8.01 -3.77
CA LEU A 41 -1.20 7.25 -4.08
C LEU A 41 -2.13 8.06 -4.99
N PRO A 42 -2.38 7.63 -6.24
CA PRO A 42 -3.27 8.36 -7.12
C PRO A 42 -4.72 8.22 -6.65
N GLN A 43 -5.51 9.27 -6.85
CA GLN A 43 -6.89 9.36 -6.37
C GLN A 43 -7.79 8.20 -6.84
N ASN A 44 -7.49 7.61 -8.00
CA ASN A 44 -8.23 6.49 -8.58
C ASN A 44 -7.82 5.10 -8.01
N ALA A 45 -6.72 5.02 -7.26
CA ALA A 45 -6.31 3.82 -6.51
C ALA A 45 -6.68 3.92 -5.02
N LEU A 46 -7.22 5.06 -4.58
CA LEU A 46 -7.57 5.33 -3.19
C LEU A 46 -8.71 4.42 -2.73
N ASP A 47 -8.51 3.74 -1.61
CA ASP A 47 -9.55 2.99 -0.90
C ASP A 47 -9.61 3.46 0.55
N GLN A 48 -10.75 4.06 0.93
CA GLN A 48 -10.90 4.67 2.25
C GLN A 48 -10.87 3.65 3.39
N ASN A 49 -11.26 2.40 3.16
CA ASN A 49 -11.31 1.40 4.23
C ASN A 49 -9.90 0.95 4.63
N TYR A 50 -9.03 0.74 3.64
CA TYR A 50 -7.63 0.37 3.88
C TYR A 50 -6.86 1.51 4.51
N ILE A 51 -7.03 2.73 3.99
CA ILE A 51 -6.43 3.94 4.55
C ILE A 51 -6.81 4.13 6.02
N LYS A 52 -8.11 4.01 6.35
CA LYS A 52 -8.58 4.10 7.74
C LYS A 52 -7.97 3.03 8.63
N SER A 53 -7.84 1.80 8.14
CA SER A 53 -7.27 0.69 8.89
C SER A 53 -5.79 0.95 9.22
N ILE A 54 -5.01 1.43 8.25
CA ILE A 54 -3.61 1.82 8.45
C ILE A 54 -3.50 2.97 9.45
N PHE A 55 -4.28 4.05 9.28
CA PHE A 55 -4.26 5.19 10.20
C PHE A 55 -4.67 4.81 11.62
N HIS A 56 -5.65 3.91 11.78
CA HIS A 56 -6.06 3.40 13.08
C HIS A 56 -4.92 2.63 13.75
N ALA A 57 -4.28 1.71 13.04
CA ALA A 57 -3.17 0.93 13.57
C ALA A 57 -1.95 1.81 13.94
N LEU A 58 -1.66 2.85 13.14
CA LEU A 58 -0.65 3.86 13.46
C LEU A 58 -0.99 4.62 14.75
N LYS A 59 -2.24 5.08 14.89
CA LYS A 59 -2.71 5.81 16.07
C LYS A 59 -2.60 4.98 17.35
N GLU A 60 -2.92 3.69 17.28
CA GLU A 60 -2.81 2.76 18.39
C GLU A 60 -1.37 2.29 18.66
N ARG A 61 -0.42 2.63 17.76
CA ARG A 61 0.96 2.11 17.76
C ARG A 61 1.00 0.57 17.86
N ASN A 62 -0.01 -0.09 17.29
CA ASN A 62 -0.12 -1.54 17.30
C ASN A 62 0.57 -2.11 16.06
N LEU A 63 1.77 -2.67 16.27
CA LEU A 63 2.62 -3.16 15.19
C LEU A 63 2.00 -4.36 14.45
N GLU A 64 1.35 -5.29 15.16
CA GLU A 64 0.71 -6.46 14.54
C GLU A 64 -0.47 -6.04 13.66
N TYR A 65 -1.31 -5.13 14.15
CA TYR A 65 -2.43 -4.59 13.37
C TYR A 65 -1.95 -3.78 12.18
N LEU A 66 -0.87 -3.01 12.35
CA LEU A 66 -0.29 -2.23 11.26
C LEU A 66 0.27 -3.14 10.17
N LYS A 67 0.98 -4.21 10.56
CA LYS A 67 1.48 -5.21 9.63
C LYS A 67 0.34 -5.87 8.86
N ALA A 68 -0.71 -6.34 9.53
CA ALA A 68 -1.86 -6.94 8.87
C ALA A 68 -2.57 -5.96 7.90
N ALA A 69 -2.67 -4.68 8.26
CA ALA A 69 -3.23 -3.65 7.41
C ALA A 69 -2.37 -3.39 6.16
N VAL A 70 -1.04 -3.35 6.31
CA VAL A 70 -0.09 -3.19 5.20
C VAL A 70 -0.09 -4.41 4.27
N GLU A 71 -0.10 -5.62 4.80
CA GLU A 71 -0.20 -6.86 4.01
C GLU A 71 -1.50 -6.89 3.17
N SER A 72 -2.61 -6.48 3.78
CA SER A 72 -3.91 -6.39 3.10
C SER A 72 -3.86 -5.35 1.95
N GLU A 73 -3.20 -4.22 2.19
CA GLU A 73 -3.03 -3.18 1.17
C GLU A 73 -2.11 -3.63 0.01
N ILE A 74 -1.04 -4.37 0.31
CA ILE A 74 -0.17 -4.99 -0.70
C ILE A 74 -1.01 -5.91 -1.61
N GLU A 75 -1.85 -6.76 -1.04
CA GLU A 75 -2.68 -7.69 -1.81
C GLU A 75 -3.71 -6.96 -2.69
N ARG A 76 -4.33 -5.89 -2.15
CA ARG A 76 -5.22 -5.02 -2.93
C ARG A 76 -4.49 -4.38 -4.11
N MET A 77 -3.28 -3.86 -3.89
CA MET A 77 -2.47 -3.23 -4.93
C MET A 77 -2.01 -4.23 -5.99
N ARG A 78 -1.68 -5.47 -5.60
CA ARG A 78 -1.41 -6.58 -6.54
C ARG A 78 -2.64 -6.91 -7.38
N THR A 79 -3.81 -6.96 -6.77
CA THR A 79 -5.08 -7.18 -7.48
C THR A 79 -5.36 -6.07 -8.51
N LEU A 80 -5.14 -4.80 -8.14
CA LEU A 80 -5.25 -3.67 -9.07
C LEU A 80 -4.27 -3.78 -10.24
N LYS A 81 -3.03 -4.22 -9.97
CA LYS A 81 -2.01 -4.44 -10.99
C LYS A 81 -2.42 -5.54 -11.98
N VAL A 82 -2.95 -6.67 -11.49
CA VAL A 82 -3.46 -7.75 -12.35
C VAL A 82 -4.60 -7.24 -13.23
N LYS A 83 -5.55 -6.48 -12.66
CA LYS A 83 -6.63 -5.86 -13.45
C LYS A 83 -6.08 -4.93 -14.54
N ALA A 84 -5.11 -4.08 -14.21
CA ALA A 84 -4.47 -3.18 -15.17
C ALA A 84 -3.71 -3.95 -16.28
N LEU A 85 -3.12 -5.11 -15.97
CA LEU A 85 -2.47 -5.99 -16.96
C LEU A 85 -3.49 -6.65 -17.90
N HIS A 86 -4.59 -7.19 -17.37
CA HIS A 86 -5.66 -7.75 -18.21
C HIS A 86 -6.24 -6.69 -19.16
N ASP A 87 -6.46 -5.47 -18.67
CA ASP A 87 -6.93 -4.33 -19.47
C ASP A 87 -5.94 -3.92 -20.58
N LEU A 88 -4.66 -4.27 -20.45
CA LEU A 88 -3.62 -4.02 -21.45
C LEU A 88 -3.59 -5.12 -22.52
N VAL A 89 -3.73 -6.39 -22.12
CA VAL A 89 -3.71 -7.55 -23.05
C VAL A 89 -5.02 -7.68 -23.83
N ALA A 90 -6.15 -7.25 -23.26
CA ALA A 90 -7.46 -7.28 -23.92
C ALA A 90 -7.64 -6.19 -25.00
N ARG A 91 -6.60 -5.40 -25.29
CA ARG A 91 -6.57 -4.37 -26.34
C ARG A 91 -5.64 -4.80 -27.46
#